data_AF-A0A9D4LB02-F1
#
_entry.id   AF-A0A9D4LB02-F1
#
_cell.length_a   1.000
_cell.length_b   1.000
_cell.length_c   1.000
_cell.angle_alpha   90.00
_cell.angle_beta   90.00
_cell.angle_gamma   90.00
#
_symmetry.space_group_name_H-M   'P 1'
#
loop_
_entity.id
_entity.type
_entity.pdbx_description
1 polymer ?
#
loop_
_entity_poly.entity_id
_entity_poly.type
_entity_poly.pdbx_seq_one_letter_code
_entity_poly.pdbx_strand_id
1 'polypeptide(L)'
;MSSSVLGSSTSMADNIYHVEICRDPHSTARNEEILAHVDIFFRGRVLTTRDLHITEFDDKFLQQHVSKIEVSDIKLSQQETICTADCIFRYHIYQLHEDGPGTEELDDEDLAAANHWILPSREFHGLWESLVFDEDIKTKLLSYASTTLLFTDKQVDSNIISWNKVVLLHGPPGTGKTSLCKALAQKLCIRLSGRFTYGQLVEINSHSLFSKWFSESGKLVMKMFQKIQELIDEPQALVCVLIDEVESLTAARKSAMSGSEPSDAIRVVNAVLTQIDQIK
;
A
#
# COMPACT_ATOMS: atom_id res chain seq x y z
N MET A 1 -27.07 -24.73 43.11
CA MET A 1 -27.85 -25.22 41.96
C MET A 1 -28.19 -24.00 41.12
N SER A 2 -27.29 -23.53 40.27
CA SER A 2 -27.05 -23.98 38.87
C SER A 2 -27.97 -23.27 37.89
N SER A 3 -27.41 -22.93 36.73
CA SER A 3 -27.99 -22.34 35.50
C SER A 3 -28.09 -20.81 35.50
N SER A 4 -27.67 -20.08 34.47
CA SER A 4 -26.90 -20.39 33.24
C SER A 4 -26.65 -19.03 32.58
N VAL A 5 -25.38 -18.63 32.44
CA VAL A 5 -25.02 -17.46 31.62
C VAL A 5 -25.16 -17.91 30.16
N LEU A 6 -26.20 -17.42 29.51
CA LEU A 6 -26.45 -17.63 28.08
C LEU A 6 -25.26 -17.10 27.29
N GLY A 7 -24.65 -17.99 26.52
CA GLY A 7 -23.62 -17.66 25.55
C GLY A 7 -24.14 -16.63 24.57
N SER A 8 -23.38 -15.55 24.39
CA SER A 8 -23.53 -14.65 23.27
C SER A 8 -23.20 -15.42 22.00
N SER A 9 -24.23 -15.70 21.21
CA SER A 9 -24.11 -16.17 19.84
C SER A 9 -23.45 -15.06 18.99
N THR A 10 -22.13 -15.03 18.95
CA THR A 10 -21.37 -14.32 17.93
C THR A 10 -21.63 -15.04 16.60
N SER A 11 -22.14 -14.30 15.62
CA SER A 11 -22.28 -14.79 14.25
C SER A 11 -20.98 -15.42 13.78
N MET A 12 -21.04 -16.56 13.09
CA MET A 12 -19.93 -17.16 12.33
C MET A 12 -19.47 -16.18 11.24
N ALA A 13 -18.76 -15.12 11.62
CA ALA A 13 -17.80 -14.50 10.75
C ALA A 13 -16.65 -15.49 10.70
N ASP A 14 -16.31 -15.99 9.51
CA ASP A 14 -15.13 -16.83 9.34
C ASP A 14 -13.95 -16.12 10.01
N ASN A 15 -13.29 -16.78 10.97
CA ASN A 15 -12.11 -16.27 11.68
C ASN A 15 -10.92 -16.23 10.71
N ILE A 16 -10.98 -15.30 9.74
CA ILE A 16 -9.98 -15.13 8.70
C ILE A 16 -8.91 -14.18 9.22
N TYR A 17 -7.68 -14.66 9.27
CA TYR A 17 -6.52 -13.87 9.68
C TYR A 17 -5.51 -13.77 8.54
N HIS A 18 -4.91 -12.60 8.39
CA HIS A 18 -3.87 -12.36 7.41
C HIS A 18 -2.50 -12.63 8.05
N VAL A 19 -1.69 -13.48 7.44
CA VAL A 19 -0.34 -13.80 7.89
C VAL A 19 0.65 -13.29 6.85
N GLU A 20 1.43 -12.28 7.22
CA GLU A 20 2.42 -11.63 6.37
C GLU A 20 3.80 -12.22 6.68
N ILE A 21 4.45 -12.80 5.69
CA ILE A 21 5.71 -13.54 5.82
C ILE A 21 6.78 -12.80 5.05
N CYS A 22 7.66 -12.12 5.79
CA CYS A 22 8.83 -11.47 5.22
C CYS A 22 9.92 -12.51 4.99
N ARG A 23 10.23 -12.78 3.73
CA ARG A 23 11.34 -13.62 3.31
C ARG A 23 12.67 -12.92 3.60
N ASP A 24 13.69 -13.71 3.92
CA ASP A 24 15.06 -13.22 3.95
C ASP A 24 15.55 -12.85 2.53
N PRO A 25 16.21 -11.69 2.32
CA PRO A 25 16.64 -11.26 0.98
C PRO A 25 17.56 -12.25 0.25
N HIS A 26 18.33 -13.06 0.98
CA HIS A 26 19.25 -14.04 0.42
C HIS A 26 18.64 -15.44 0.28
N SER A 27 17.42 -15.63 0.77
CA SER A 27 16.72 -16.90 0.63
C SER A 27 16.44 -17.19 -0.83
N THR A 28 16.65 -18.44 -1.26
CA THR A 28 16.27 -18.98 -2.58
C THR A 28 15.13 -20.01 -2.49
N ALA A 29 14.58 -20.23 -1.29
CA ALA A 29 13.52 -21.20 -1.04
C ALA A 29 12.26 -20.90 -1.86
N ARG A 30 11.51 -21.95 -2.22
CA ARG A 30 10.24 -21.81 -2.91
C ARG A 30 9.14 -21.39 -1.94
N ASN A 31 8.16 -20.64 -2.42
CA ASN A 31 7.06 -20.16 -1.59
C ASN A 31 6.26 -21.34 -0.99
N GLU A 32 6.07 -22.43 -1.72
CA GLU A 32 5.34 -23.61 -1.20
C GLU A 32 6.06 -24.26 -0.02
N GLU A 33 7.39 -24.28 -0.03
CA GLU A 33 8.20 -24.83 1.06
C GLU A 33 8.12 -23.94 2.30
N ILE A 34 8.24 -22.62 2.13
CA ILE A 34 8.04 -21.66 3.22
C ILE A 34 6.66 -21.82 3.84
N LEU A 35 5.61 -21.87 3.01
CA LEU A 35 4.23 -22.05 3.50
C LEU A 35 4.04 -23.36 4.26
N ALA A 36 4.64 -24.46 3.81
CA ALA A 36 4.54 -25.75 4.50
C ALA A 36 5.14 -25.67 5.92
N HIS A 37 6.31 -25.04 6.09
CA HIS A 37 6.93 -24.86 7.40
C HIS A 37 6.14 -23.87 8.28
N VAL A 38 5.57 -22.80 7.70
CA VAL A 38 4.74 -21.85 8.44
C VAL A 38 3.40 -22.47 8.87
N ASP A 39 2.77 -23.30 8.05
CA ASP A 39 1.55 -24.03 8.43
C ASP A 39 1.82 -24.96 9.62
N ILE A 40 2.91 -25.73 9.57
CA ILE A 40 3.35 -26.59 10.69
C ILE A 40 3.62 -25.74 11.93
N PHE A 41 4.25 -24.58 11.76
CA PHE A 41 4.53 -23.66 12.86
C PHE A 41 3.23 -23.22 13.56
N PHE A 42 2.18 -22.86 12.83
CA PHE A 42 0.92 -22.43 13.45
C PHE A 42 0.04 -23.58 13.94
N ARG A 43 0.15 -24.78 13.37
CA ARG A 43 -0.76 -25.90 13.61
C ARG A 43 -0.84 -26.28 15.10
N GLY A 44 -2.05 -26.16 15.65
CA GLY A 44 -2.36 -26.56 17.04
C GLY A 44 -1.83 -25.61 18.11
N ARG A 45 -1.32 -24.44 17.73
CA ARG A 45 -0.90 -23.39 18.66
C ARG A 45 -2.08 -22.57 19.16
N VAL A 46 -1.89 -21.98 20.33
CA VAL A 46 -2.74 -20.92 20.86
C VAL A 46 -1.93 -19.64 20.82
N LEU A 47 -2.33 -18.67 20.01
CA LEU A 47 -1.61 -17.42 19.82
C LEU A 47 -2.02 -16.42 20.89
N THR A 48 -1.02 -15.73 21.45
CA THR A 48 -1.16 -14.58 22.34
C THR A 48 -0.78 -13.30 21.60
N THR A 49 -0.91 -12.15 22.27
CA THR A 49 -0.46 -10.85 21.73
C THR A 49 1.03 -10.83 21.34
N ARG A 50 1.87 -11.65 21.97
CA ARG A 50 3.30 -11.77 21.63
C ARG A 50 3.53 -12.54 20.33
N ASP A 51 2.63 -13.47 20.01
CA ASP A 51 2.73 -14.32 18.84
C ASP A 51 2.18 -13.66 17.57
N LEU A 52 1.83 -12.37 17.64
CA LEU A 52 1.43 -11.57 16.48
C LEU A 52 2.62 -11.04 15.69
N HIS A 53 3.80 -10.93 16.31
CA HIS A 53 5.03 -10.45 15.68
C HIS A 53 6.17 -11.40 16.02
N ILE A 54 6.54 -12.25 15.06
CA ILE A 54 7.46 -13.35 15.27
C ILE A 54 8.71 -13.11 14.45
N THR A 55 9.85 -13.00 15.12
CA THR A 55 11.18 -12.83 14.51
C THR A 55 12.15 -13.95 14.91
N GLU A 56 11.76 -14.78 15.88
CA GLU A 56 12.53 -15.92 16.36
C GLU A 56 11.74 -17.19 16.08
N PHE A 57 12.42 -18.20 15.52
CA PHE A 57 11.80 -19.45 15.10
C PHE A 57 12.56 -20.62 15.71
N ASP A 58 11.88 -21.66 16.16
CA ASP A 58 12.55 -22.91 16.57
C ASP A 58 12.94 -23.79 15.37
N ASP A 59 12.21 -23.64 14.27
CA ASP A 59 12.43 -24.34 13.02
C ASP A 59 13.64 -23.76 12.28
N LYS A 60 14.66 -24.60 12.04
CA LYS A 60 15.91 -24.20 11.39
C LYS A 60 15.71 -23.69 9.96
N PHE A 61 14.73 -24.22 9.23
CA PHE A 61 14.43 -23.78 7.88
C PHE A 61 13.82 -22.38 7.91
N LEU A 62 12.87 -22.12 8.82
CA LEU A 62 12.32 -20.77 9.01
C LEU A 62 13.39 -19.77 9.46
N GLN A 63 14.27 -20.15 10.40
CA GLN A 63 15.41 -19.32 10.81
C GLN A 63 16.30 -18.90 9.63
N GLN A 64 16.45 -19.76 8.62
CA GLN A 64 17.32 -19.49 7.46
C GLN A 64 16.63 -18.68 6.36
N HIS A 65 15.30 -18.81 6.22
CA HIS A 65 14.59 -18.34 5.03
C HIS A 65 13.55 -17.24 5.30
N VAL A 66 13.17 -17.01 6.56
CA VAL A 66 12.13 -16.07 6.96
C VAL A 66 12.71 -15.12 8.00
N SER A 67 12.58 -13.81 7.75
CA SER A 67 13.07 -12.77 8.66
C SER A 67 12.01 -12.34 9.68
N LYS A 68 10.72 -12.35 9.27
CA LYS A 68 9.60 -11.96 10.13
C LYS A 68 8.31 -12.65 9.68
N ILE A 69 7.49 -13.06 10.65
CA ILE A 69 6.08 -13.43 10.43
C ILE A 69 5.21 -12.49 11.27
N GLU A 70 4.17 -11.93 10.66
CA GLU A 70 3.22 -11.04 11.33
C GLU A 70 1.79 -11.49 11.09
N VAL A 71 1.01 -11.61 12.17
CA VAL A 71 -0.42 -11.90 12.07
C VAL A 71 -1.19 -10.58 12.21
N SER A 72 -1.70 -10.10 11.08
CA SER A 72 -2.34 -8.80 10.93
C SER A 72 -3.85 -8.83 11.12
N ASP A 73 -4.43 -7.63 11.25
CA ASP A 73 -5.87 -7.36 11.41
C ASP A 73 -6.49 -7.92 12.70
N ILE A 74 -5.65 -8.09 13.72
CA ILE A 74 -6.04 -8.61 15.03
C ILE A 74 -6.05 -7.47 16.06
N LYS A 75 -7.19 -7.31 16.73
CA LYS A 75 -7.31 -6.51 17.97
C LYS A 75 -7.52 -7.46 19.14
N LEU A 76 -6.43 -8.01 19.67
CA LEU A 76 -6.49 -8.78 20.91
C LEU A 76 -6.25 -7.87 22.11
N SER A 77 -7.10 -8.00 23.12
CA SER A 77 -6.78 -7.52 24.46
C SER A 77 -5.69 -8.39 25.11
N GLN A 78 -5.01 -7.89 26.15
CA GLN A 78 -3.83 -8.54 26.74
C GLN A 78 -4.05 -9.97 27.27
N GLN A 79 -5.30 -10.39 27.48
CA GLN A 79 -5.67 -11.71 28.02
C GLN A 79 -6.38 -12.60 26.99
N GLU A 80 -6.67 -12.10 25.80
CA GLU A 80 -7.30 -12.91 24.76
C GLU A 80 -6.28 -13.78 24.05
N THR A 81 -6.75 -14.94 23.61
CA THR A 81 -5.95 -15.92 22.87
C THR A 81 -6.71 -16.39 21.65
N ILE A 82 -5.99 -16.76 20.60
CA ILE A 82 -6.57 -17.29 19.36
C ILE A 82 -6.19 -18.76 19.24
N CYS A 83 -7.20 -19.64 19.21
CA CYS A 83 -6.98 -21.04 18.89
C CYS A 83 -6.84 -21.20 17.37
N THR A 84 -5.65 -21.56 16.90
CA THR A 84 -5.35 -21.69 15.46
C THR A 84 -6.19 -22.76 14.74
N ALA A 85 -6.74 -23.73 15.48
CA ALA A 85 -7.52 -24.83 14.91
C ALA A 85 -8.83 -24.39 14.23
N ASP A 86 -9.43 -23.29 14.71
CA ASP A 86 -10.70 -22.75 14.21
C ASP A 86 -10.50 -21.52 13.30
N CYS A 87 -9.28 -21.31 12.80
CA CYS A 87 -8.88 -20.14 12.05
C CYS A 87 -8.63 -20.46 10.58
N ILE A 88 -8.96 -19.50 9.70
CA ILE A 88 -8.57 -19.53 8.29
C ILE A 88 -7.43 -18.54 8.10
N PHE A 89 -6.22 -19.03 7.84
CA PHE A 89 -5.08 -18.16 7.55
C PHE A 89 -4.96 -17.88 6.06
N ARG A 90 -4.85 -16.59 5.71
CA ARG A 90 -4.46 -16.12 4.37
C ARG A 90 -3.02 -15.68 4.43
N TYR A 91 -2.14 -16.46 3.81
CA TYR A 91 -0.71 -16.20 3.80
C TYR A 91 -0.31 -15.26 2.67
N HIS A 92 0.56 -14.30 3.00
CA HIS A 92 1.12 -13.30 2.09
C HIS A 92 2.64 -13.34 2.21
N ILE A 93 3.32 -14.04 1.30
CA ILE A 93 4.78 -14.04 1.26
C ILE A 93 5.22 -12.82 0.47
N TYR A 94 6.22 -12.11 1.00
CA TYR A 94 6.87 -10.99 0.32
C TYR A 94 8.35 -10.92 0.64
N GLN A 95 9.11 -10.21 -0.19
CA GLN A 95 10.52 -9.91 0.00
C GLN A 95 10.70 -8.40 -0.08
N LEU A 96 11.56 -7.83 0.77
CA LEU A 96 11.85 -6.40 0.76
C LEU A 96 12.89 -6.10 -0.31
N HIS A 97 12.64 -5.07 -1.11
CA HIS A 97 13.62 -4.45 -1.98
C HIS A 97 14.48 -3.48 -1.17
N GLU A 98 15.80 -3.66 -1.21
CA GLU A 98 16.77 -2.85 -0.46
C GLU A 98 17.12 -1.54 -1.17
N ASP A 99 16.83 -1.44 -2.46
CA ASP A 99 17.06 -0.23 -3.25
C ASP A 99 16.13 0.90 -2.77
N GLY A 100 16.71 2.09 -2.59
CA GLY A 100 15.97 3.30 -2.28
C GLY A 100 15.15 3.78 -3.49
N PRO A 101 14.67 5.04 -3.50
CA PRO A 101 14.01 5.55 -4.70
C PRO A 101 14.97 5.45 -5.90
N GLY A 102 14.50 4.86 -6.99
CA GLY A 102 15.31 4.45 -8.13
C GLY A 102 16.22 5.57 -8.64
N THR A 103 17.53 5.31 -8.58
CA THR A 103 18.54 5.85 -9.51
C THR A 103 18.87 4.87 -10.64
N GLU A 104 18.32 3.66 -10.63
CA GLU A 104 18.60 2.64 -11.65
C GLU A 104 17.50 2.60 -12.72
N GLU A 105 17.90 2.86 -13.96
CA GLU A 105 17.17 2.70 -15.23
C GLU A 105 16.10 3.74 -15.64
N LEU A 106 16.15 4.94 -15.08
CA LEU A 106 15.58 6.12 -15.75
C LEU A 106 16.69 7.13 -15.98
N ASP A 107 17.55 6.83 -16.95
CA ASP A 107 18.59 7.70 -17.53
C ASP A 107 17.98 8.91 -18.27
N ASP A 108 16.89 9.45 -17.75
CA ASP A 108 16.16 10.55 -18.34
C ASP A 108 15.98 11.64 -17.28
N GLU A 109 16.50 12.83 -17.60
CA GLU A 109 16.19 14.10 -16.94
C GLU A 109 14.66 14.34 -16.75
N ASP A 110 13.82 13.56 -17.44
CA ASP A 110 12.36 13.63 -17.47
C ASP A 110 11.64 13.15 -16.18
N LEU A 111 12.23 12.30 -15.31
CA LEU A 111 11.62 11.92 -14.01
C LEU A 111 12.16 12.72 -12.81
N ALA A 112 13.00 13.74 -13.03
CA ALA A 112 13.66 14.53 -11.98
C ALA A 112 12.72 15.29 -11.00
N ALA A 113 11.40 15.18 -11.18
CA ALA A 113 10.37 15.75 -10.32
C ALA A 113 9.51 14.70 -9.57
N ALA A 114 9.77 13.41 -9.78
CA ALA A 114 9.07 12.33 -9.08
C ALA A 114 10.09 11.38 -8.46
N ASN A 115 9.77 10.87 -7.27
CA ASN A 115 10.50 9.77 -6.66
C ASN A 115 9.79 8.46 -7.02
N HIS A 116 10.55 7.39 -7.23
CA HIS A 116 10.01 6.10 -7.65
C HIS A 116 10.56 4.97 -6.79
N TRP A 117 9.71 4.10 -6.24
CA TRP A 117 10.12 2.93 -5.45
C TRP A 117 9.51 1.65 -5.99
N ILE A 118 10.27 0.56 -5.92
CA ILE A 118 9.73 -0.79 -6.04
C ILE A 118 9.22 -1.25 -4.68
N LEU A 119 8.03 -1.85 -4.68
CA LEU A 119 7.33 -2.36 -3.49
C LEU A 119 7.32 -3.89 -3.50
N PRO A 120 7.39 -4.54 -2.32
CA PRO A 120 7.53 -3.93 -1.00
C PRO A 120 8.96 -3.39 -0.74
N SER A 121 9.09 -2.13 -0.34
CA SER A 121 10.38 -1.48 -0.10
C SER A 121 10.82 -1.63 1.36
N ARG A 122 12.13 -1.79 1.59
CA ARG A 122 12.76 -1.76 2.92
C ARG A 122 12.49 -0.45 3.64
N GLU A 123 12.46 0.68 2.94
CA GLU A 123 12.25 2.01 3.51
C GLU A 123 10.89 2.15 4.21
N PHE A 124 9.87 1.42 3.74
CA PHE A 124 8.51 1.49 4.29
C PHE A 124 8.21 0.34 5.25
N HIS A 125 9.19 -0.51 5.55
CA HIS A 125 8.99 -1.64 6.45
C HIS A 125 8.68 -1.17 7.88
N GLY A 126 7.56 -1.64 8.45
CA GLY A 126 7.09 -1.21 9.77
C GLY A 126 6.35 0.14 9.80
N LEU A 127 6.28 0.85 8.67
CA LEU A 127 5.65 2.17 8.62
C LEU A 127 4.15 2.10 8.93
N TRP A 128 3.46 1.06 8.45
CA TRP A 128 2.03 0.85 8.69
C TRP A 128 1.70 0.72 10.18
N GLU A 129 2.52 -0.02 10.92
CA GLU A 129 2.35 -0.28 12.34
C GLU A 129 2.73 0.95 13.18
N SER A 130 3.74 1.72 12.74
CA SER A 130 4.20 2.94 13.43
C SER A 130 3.15 4.06 13.44
N LEU A 131 2.23 4.08 12.47
CA LEU A 131 1.21 5.10 12.35
C LEU A 131 0.00 4.74 13.21
N VAL A 132 -0.24 5.53 14.25
CA VAL A 132 -1.37 5.35 15.16
C VAL A 132 -2.42 6.42 14.89
N PHE A 133 -3.66 5.97 14.65
CA PHE A 133 -4.83 6.82 14.48
C PHE A 133 -5.93 6.31 15.41
N ASP A 134 -6.71 7.22 16.00
CA ASP A 134 -7.81 6.87 16.91
C ASP A 134 -8.97 6.18 16.18
N GLU A 135 -9.14 6.49 14.89
CA GLU A 135 -10.15 5.87 14.04
C GLU A 135 -9.58 4.66 13.28
N ASP A 136 -10.48 3.76 12.88
CA ASP A 136 -10.17 2.62 11.99
C ASP A 136 -9.88 3.03 10.54
N ILE A 137 -9.31 4.22 10.33
CA ILE A 137 -9.01 4.80 9.02
C ILE A 137 -8.09 3.88 8.21
N LYS A 138 -7.07 3.29 8.85
CA LYS A 138 -6.14 2.35 8.20
C LYS A 138 -6.89 1.16 7.59
N THR A 139 -7.70 0.48 8.39
CA THR A 139 -8.47 -0.69 7.95
C THR A 139 -9.50 -0.32 6.88
N LYS A 140 -10.19 0.83 7.04
CA LYS A 140 -11.15 1.34 6.04
C LYS A 140 -10.47 1.64 4.70
N LEU A 141 -9.31 2.31 4.71
CA LEU A 141 -8.54 2.63 3.51
C LEU A 141 -8.04 1.37 2.80
N LEU A 142 -7.48 0.42 3.57
CA LEU A 142 -7.00 -0.86 3.01
C LEU A 142 -8.15 -1.64 2.37
N SER A 143 -9.30 -1.72 3.06
CA SER A 143 -10.49 -2.40 2.56
C SER A 143 -11.06 -1.71 1.32
N TYR A 144 -11.15 -0.38 1.30
CA TYR A 144 -11.59 0.39 0.14
C TYR A 144 -10.69 0.12 -1.07
N ALA A 145 -9.38 0.29 -0.93
CA ALA A 145 -8.44 0.13 -2.04
C ALA A 145 -8.40 -1.33 -2.54
N SER A 146 -8.43 -2.30 -1.63
CA SER A 146 -8.48 -3.73 -1.99
C SER A 146 -9.78 -4.09 -2.72
N THR A 147 -10.91 -3.54 -2.29
CA THR A 147 -12.22 -3.75 -2.94
C THR A 147 -12.26 -3.12 -4.34
N THR A 148 -11.69 -1.93 -4.49
CA THR A 148 -11.56 -1.26 -5.79
C THR A 148 -10.73 -2.08 -6.79
N LEU A 149 -9.63 -2.68 -6.33
CA LEU A 149 -8.82 -3.58 -7.17
C LEU A 149 -9.57 -4.87 -7.51
N LEU A 150 -10.32 -5.43 -6.56
CA LEU A 150 -11.21 -6.57 -6.82
C LEU A 150 -12.28 -6.23 -7.88
N PHE A 151 -12.90 -5.04 -7.81
CA PHE A 151 -13.88 -4.60 -8.80
C PHE A 151 -13.25 -4.43 -10.18
N THR A 152 -12.01 -3.97 -10.24
CA THR A 152 -11.22 -3.89 -11.48
C THR A 152 -11.02 -5.29 -12.08
N ASP A 153 -10.54 -6.25 -11.29
CA ASP A 153 -10.32 -7.63 -11.75
C ASP A 153 -11.63 -8.33 -12.18
N LYS A 154 -12.76 -7.94 -11.58
CA LYS A 154 -14.10 -8.43 -11.95
C LYS A 154 -14.77 -7.63 -13.06
N GLN A 155 -14.10 -6.62 -13.62
CA GLN A 155 -14.61 -5.78 -14.70
C GLN A 155 -16.00 -5.18 -14.37
N VAL A 156 -16.18 -4.72 -13.14
CA VAL A 156 -17.44 -4.12 -12.68
C VAL A 156 -17.66 -2.80 -13.42
N ASP A 157 -18.80 -2.68 -14.12
CA ASP A 157 -19.16 -1.46 -14.85
C ASP A 157 -19.35 -0.27 -13.90
N SER A 158 -18.47 0.73 -14.03
CA SER A 158 -18.47 1.94 -13.22
C SER A 158 -19.66 2.86 -13.51
N ASN A 159 -20.36 2.68 -14.64
CA ASN A 159 -21.59 3.41 -14.96
C ASN A 159 -22.81 2.87 -14.20
N ILE A 160 -22.75 1.62 -13.75
CA ILE A 160 -23.83 0.97 -12.99
C ILE A 160 -23.54 1.07 -11.49
N ILE A 161 -22.32 0.73 -11.09
CA ILE A 161 -21.86 0.79 -9.71
C ILE A 161 -20.76 1.85 -9.65
N SER A 162 -20.99 2.95 -8.93
CA SER A 162 -20.00 4.02 -8.82
C SER A 162 -18.83 3.58 -7.93
N TRP A 163 -17.64 3.49 -8.51
CA TRP A 163 -16.38 3.28 -7.80
C TRP A 163 -15.25 4.00 -8.53
N ASN A 164 -14.18 4.37 -7.81
CA ASN A 164 -13.00 5.00 -8.41
C ASN A 164 -11.70 4.51 -7.75
N LYS A 165 -10.59 4.61 -8.49
CA LYS A 165 -9.24 4.27 -8.03
C LYS A 165 -8.54 5.44 -7.31
N VAL A 166 -9.28 6.47 -6.91
CA VAL A 166 -8.72 7.70 -6.35
C VAL A 166 -9.05 7.79 -4.86
N VAL A 167 -8.03 8.07 -4.05
CA VAL A 167 -8.18 8.35 -2.62
C VAL A 167 -7.63 9.76 -2.35
N LEU A 168 -8.41 10.58 -1.64
CA LEU A 168 -7.98 11.90 -1.19
C LEU A 168 -7.90 11.90 0.34
N LEU A 169 -6.71 12.15 0.87
CA LEU A 169 -6.50 12.39 2.29
C LEU A 169 -6.32 13.88 2.55
N HIS A 170 -7.05 14.44 3.51
CA HIS A 170 -6.94 15.84 3.90
C HIS A 170 -6.87 15.98 5.41
N GLY A 171 -6.18 17.03 5.87
CA GLY A 171 -5.98 17.31 7.28
C GLY A 171 -4.78 18.24 7.50
N PRO A 172 -4.57 18.71 8.74
CA PRO A 172 -3.46 19.60 9.08
C PRO A 172 -2.08 19.06 8.63
N PRO A 173 -1.07 19.91 8.39
CA PRO A 173 0.28 19.46 8.14
C PRO A 173 0.83 18.67 9.34
N GLY A 174 1.70 17.68 9.08
CA GLY A 174 2.31 16.87 10.13
C GLY A 174 1.46 15.71 10.68
N THR A 175 0.25 15.47 10.18
CA THR A 175 -0.62 14.35 10.64
C THR A 175 -0.33 13.01 9.96
N GLY A 176 0.83 12.85 9.32
CA GLY A 176 1.25 11.58 8.71
C GLY A 176 0.52 11.17 7.42
N LYS A 177 -0.11 12.11 6.68
CA LYS A 177 -0.85 11.80 5.44
C LYS A 177 0.02 11.11 4.37
N THR A 178 1.17 11.70 4.05
CA THR A 178 2.13 11.15 3.08
C THR A 178 2.63 9.78 3.54
N SER A 179 3.00 9.65 4.82
CA SER A 179 3.41 8.38 5.43
C SER A 179 2.32 7.31 5.35
N LEU A 180 1.05 7.68 5.58
CA LEU A 180 -0.08 6.77 5.47
C LEU A 180 -0.30 6.31 4.03
N CYS A 181 -0.13 7.16 3.03
CA CYS A 181 -0.18 6.75 1.62
C CYS A 181 0.94 5.74 1.28
N LYS A 182 2.19 6.00 1.70
CA LYS A 182 3.32 5.10 1.50
C LYS A 182 3.10 3.76 2.19
N ALA A 183 2.64 3.79 3.44
CA ALA A 183 2.30 2.60 4.21
C ALA A 183 1.14 1.80 3.58
N LEU A 184 0.12 2.49 3.06
CA LEU A 184 -1.01 1.85 2.38
C LEU A 184 -0.55 1.15 1.09
N ALA A 185 0.29 1.80 0.28
CA ALA A 185 0.85 1.19 -0.93
C ALA A 185 1.68 -0.06 -0.60
N GLN A 186 2.55 0.02 0.42
CA GLN A 186 3.30 -1.13 0.94
C GLN A 186 2.36 -2.27 1.38
N LYS A 187 1.35 -1.97 2.20
CA LYS A 187 0.42 -2.98 2.74
C LYS A 187 -0.42 -3.61 1.63
N LEU A 188 -0.89 -2.83 0.64
CA LEU A 188 -1.60 -3.35 -0.53
C LEU A 188 -0.74 -4.30 -1.36
N CYS A 189 0.51 -3.92 -1.63
CA CYS A 189 1.44 -4.77 -2.37
C CYS A 189 1.64 -6.12 -1.68
N ILE A 190 1.80 -6.12 -0.35
CA ILE A 190 1.91 -7.35 0.44
C ILE A 190 0.62 -8.17 0.37
N ARG A 191 -0.55 -7.55 0.61
CA ARG A 191 -1.85 -8.24 0.64
C ARG A 191 -2.29 -8.80 -0.70
N LEU A 192 -1.75 -8.27 -1.78
CA LEU A 192 -2.06 -8.67 -3.15
C LEU A 192 -0.90 -9.40 -3.82
N SER A 193 0.05 -9.95 -3.05
CA SER A 193 1.18 -10.72 -3.60
C SER A 193 0.75 -12.00 -4.34
N GLY A 194 -0.48 -12.47 -4.14
CA GLY A 194 -1.09 -13.52 -4.96
C GLY A 194 -1.60 -13.07 -6.33
N ARG A 195 -1.71 -11.75 -6.56
CA ARG A 195 -2.23 -11.12 -7.79
C ARG A 195 -1.17 -10.33 -8.55
N PHE A 196 -0.27 -9.67 -7.84
CA PHE A 196 0.83 -8.89 -8.39
C PHE A 196 2.15 -9.46 -7.88
N THR A 197 3.17 -9.46 -8.73
CA THR A 197 4.50 -9.97 -8.37
C THR A 197 5.29 -8.95 -7.55
N TYR A 198 5.10 -7.67 -7.84
CA TYR A 198 5.68 -6.52 -7.13
C TYR A 198 4.75 -5.32 -7.29
N GLY A 199 5.07 -4.22 -6.61
CA GLY A 199 4.41 -2.94 -6.80
C GLY A 199 5.38 -1.85 -7.18
N GLN A 200 4.84 -0.74 -7.63
CA GLN A 200 5.58 0.47 -7.94
C GLN A 200 4.89 1.67 -7.28
N LEU A 201 5.65 2.50 -6.58
CA LEU A 201 5.18 3.75 -6.01
C LEU A 201 5.83 4.91 -6.76
N VAL A 202 5.02 5.75 -7.40
CA VAL A 202 5.47 7.01 -7.99
C VAL A 202 4.97 8.16 -7.12
N GLU A 203 5.87 8.85 -6.42
CA GLU A 203 5.56 10.04 -5.63
C GLU A 203 5.88 11.30 -6.43
N ILE A 204 4.84 12.08 -6.69
CA ILE A 204 4.89 13.35 -7.39
C ILE A 204 4.72 14.45 -6.34
N ASN A 205 5.78 15.22 -6.08
CA ASN A 205 5.67 16.41 -5.24
C ASN A 205 5.20 17.61 -6.10
N SER A 206 3.99 18.07 -5.83
CA SER A 206 3.35 19.12 -6.63
C SER A 206 4.06 20.48 -6.53
N HIS A 207 4.63 20.86 -5.38
CA HIS A 207 5.45 22.08 -5.27
C HIS A 207 6.69 22.06 -6.18
N SER A 208 7.35 20.91 -6.29
CA SER A 208 8.52 20.70 -7.15
C SER A 208 8.16 20.73 -8.63
N LEU A 209 6.98 20.20 -8.99
CA LEU A 209 6.45 20.29 -10.34
C LEU A 209 6.26 21.75 -10.80
N PHE A 210 5.70 22.63 -9.96
CA PHE A 210 5.47 24.01 -10.39
C PHE A 210 6.73 24.87 -10.41
N SER A 211 7.63 24.67 -9.46
CA SER A 211 8.84 25.49 -9.32
C SER A 211 9.89 25.20 -10.41
N LYS A 212 10.13 23.92 -10.74
CA LYS A 212 11.14 23.54 -11.74
C LYS A 212 10.67 23.69 -13.20
N TRP A 213 9.36 23.79 -13.46
CA TRP A 213 8.78 23.55 -14.80
C TRP A 213 8.05 24.78 -15.37
N PHE A 214 8.22 25.94 -14.75
CA PHE A 214 7.48 27.18 -15.05
C PHE A 214 7.63 27.71 -16.50
N SER A 215 8.54 27.18 -17.31
CA SER A 215 8.72 27.55 -18.74
C SER A 215 8.48 26.43 -19.77
N GLU A 216 8.56 25.14 -19.39
CA GLU A 216 8.42 23.98 -20.32
C GLU A 216 7.36 22.94 -19.87
N SER A 217 6.65 23.23 -18.79
CA SER A 217 5.85 22.31 -17.97
C SER A 217 4.89 21.37 -18.65
N GLY A 218 4.15 21.80 -19.68
CA GLY A 218 3.10 20.98 -20.27
C GLY A 218 3.63 19.68 -20.87
N LYS A 219 4.65 19.78 -21.75
CA LYS A 219 5.24 18.60 -22.44
C LYS A 219 5.85 17.61 -21.46
N LEU A 220 6.45 18.18 -20.45
CA LEU A 220 7.28 17.51 -19.50
C LEU A 220 6.34 16.74 -18.52
N VAL A 221 5.22 17.34 -18.08
CA VAL A 221 4.13 16.61 -17.37
C VAL A 221 3.59 15.47 -18.22
N MET A 222 3.35 15.69 -19.52
CA MET A 222 2.88 14.63 -20.42
C MET A 222 3.87 13.47 -20.49
N LYS A 223 5.18 13.73 -20.60
CA LYS A 223 6.21 12.69 -20.59
C LYS A 223 6.24 11.90 -19.28
N MET A 224 6.14 12.58 -18.13
CA MET A 224 6.09 11.92 -16.83
C MET A 224 4.90 10.95 -16.74
N PHE A 225 3.71 11.40 -17.16
CA PHE A 225 2.52 10.53 -17.15
C PHE A 225 2.55 9.44 -18.24
N GLN A 226 3.22 9.68 -19.37
CA GLN A 226 3.50 8.62 -20.35
C GLN A 226 4.32 7.50 -19.71
N LYS A 227 5.36 7.83 -18.94
CA LYS A 227 6.13 6.83 -18.20
C LYS A 227 5.29 6.12 -17.15
N ILE A 228 4.44 6.84 -16.42
CA ILE A 228 3.49 6.22 -15.49
C ILE A 228 2.57 5.24 -16.23
N GLN A 229 2.11 5.58 -17.44
CA GLN A 229 1.31 4.67 -18.27
C GLN A 229 2.10 3.42 -18.68
N GLU A 230 3.37 3.56 -19.06
CA GLU A 230 4.25 2.43 -19.37
C GLU A 230 4.38 1.47 -18.17
N LEU A 231 4.48 2.00 -16.95
CA LEU A 231 4.49 1.18 -15.72
C LEU A 231 3.13 0.53 -15.46
N ILE A 232 2.01 1.21 -15.76
CA ILE A 232 0.65 0.67 -15.62
C ILE A 232 0.40 -0.47 -16.61
N ASP A 233 0.99 -0.40 -17.79
CA ASP A 233 0.84 -1.41 -18.83
C ASP A 233 1.53 -2.75 -18.45
N GLU A 234 2.34 -2.78 -17.38
CA GLU A 234 2.90 -3.99 -16.80
C GLU A 234 1.84 -4.78 -16.01
N PRO A 235 1.33 -5.92 -16.53
CA PRO A 235 0.17 -6.60 -15.94
C PRO A 235 0.44 -7.26 -14.57
N GLN A 236 1.72 -7.45 -14.25
CA GLN A 236 2.20 -8.09 -13.02
C GLN A 236 2.53 -7.09 -11.91
N ALA A 237 2.52 -5.79 -12.19
CA ALA A 237 2.88 -4.74 -11.25
C ALA A 237 1.64 -4.03 -10.69
N LEU A 238 1.60 -3.80 -9.38
CA LEU A 238 0.65 -2.87 -8.78
C LEU A 238 1.22 -1.45 -8.82
N VAL A 239 0.65 -0.55 -9.61
CA VAL A 239 1.09 0.85 -9.65
C VAL A 239 0.27 1.73 -8.70
N CYS A 240 0.96 2.41 -7.79
CA CYS A 240 0.42 3.41 -6.87
C CYS A 240 1.02 4.77 -7.20
N VAL A 241 0.17 5.74 -7.59
CA VAL A 241 0.60 7.12 -7.83
C VAL A 241 0.20 7.98 -6.64
N LEU A 242 1.20 8.52 -5.94
CA LEU A 242 1.03 9.46 -4.83
C LEU A 242 1.29 10.87 -5.33
N ILE A 243 0.29 11.75 -5.24
CA ILE A 243 0.46 13.18 -5.50
C ILE A 243 0.40 13.90 -4.16
N ASP A 244 1.53 14.42 -3.70
CA ASP A 244 1.62 15.12 -2.42
C ASP A 244 1.40 16.64 -2.59
N GLU A 245 0.93 17.28 -1.52
CA GLU A 245 0.69 18.73 -1.44
C GLU A 245 -0.27 19.28 -2.53
N VAL A 246 -1.31 18.51 -2.89
CA VAL A 246 -2.29 18.85 -3.94
C VAL A 246 -2.95 20.23 -3.77
N GLU A 247 -2.93 20.82 -2.57
CA GLU A 247 -3.33 22.21 -2.32
C GLU A 247 -2.53 23.22 -3.15
N SER A 248 -1.27 22.92 -3.49
CA SER A 248 -0.41 23.77 -4.32
C SER A 248 -0.97 23.93 -5.73
N LEU A 249 -1.58 22.87 -6.29
CA LEU A 249 -2.29 22.91 -7.58
C LEU A 249 -3.45 23.91 -7.53
N THR A 250 -4.17 23.94 -6.40
CA THR A 250 -5.33 24.83 -6.20
C THR A 250 -4.88 26.27 -5.99
N ALA A 251 -3.81 26.50 -5.24
CA ALA A 251 -3.24 27.81 -5.00
C ALA A 251 -2.73 28.45 -6.31
N ALA A 252 -1.95 27.70 -7.09
CA ALA A 252 -1.44 28.14 -8.40
C ALA A 252 -2.59 28.53 -9.35
N ARG A 253 -3.67 27.75 -9.36
CA ARG A 253 -4.87 28.07 -10.15
C ARG A 253 -5.54 29.37 -9.69
N LYS A 254 -5.67 29.60 -8.38
CA LYS A 254 -6.26 30.83 -7.82
C LYS A 254 -5.39 32.06 -8.12
N SER A 255 -4.08 31.97 -7.92
CA SER A 255 -3.11 33.05 -8.19
C SER A 255 -3.11 33.47 -9.66
N ALA A 256 -3.17 32.51 -10.57
CA ALA A 256 -3.25 32.81 -11.99
C ALA A 256 -4.60 33.43 -12.39
N MET A 257 -5.71 33.01 -11.77
CA MET A 257 -7.02 33.65 -11.97
C MET A 257 -7.09 35.09 -11.44
N SER A 258 -6.32 35.43 -10.40
CA SER A 258 -6.18 36.80 -9.90
C SER A 258 -5.18 37.66 -10.68
N GLY A 259 -4.54 37.12 -11.72
CA GLY A 259 -3.57 37.83 -12.55
C GLY A 259 -2.22 38.08 -11.88
N SER A 260 -1.95 37.46 -10.73
CA SER A 260 -0.70 37.61 -9.98
C SER A 260 0.39 36.62 -10.42
N GLU A 261 0.00 35.54 -11.12
CA GLU A 261 0.91 34.57 -11.73
C GLU A 261 0.57 34.36 -13.22
N PRO A 262 1.54 33.92 -14.05
CA PRO A 262 1.33 33.63 -15.46
C PRO A 262 0.28 32.55 -15.70
N SER A 263 -0.41 32.63 -16.85
CA SER A 263 -1.37 31.63 -17.31
C SER A 263 -0.80 30.20 -17.44
N ASP A 264 0.52 30.05 -17.41
CA ASP A 264 1.20 28.77 -17.53
C ASP A 264 0.93 27.84 -16.34
N ALA A 265 0.80 28.38 -15.13
CA ALA A 265 0.40 27.59 -13.95
C ALA A 265 -0.96 26.87 -14.15
N ILE A 266 -1.93 27.54 -14.79
CA ILE A 266 -3.24 26.95 -15.11
C ILE A 266 -3.08 25.82 -16.13
N ARG A 267 -2.19 25.98 -17.12
CA ARG A 267 -1.93 24.94 -18.13
C ARG A 267 -1.36 23.67 -17.49
N VAL A 268 -0.44 23.81 -16.55
CA VAL A 268 0.12 22.67 -15.79
C VAL A 268 -0.96 21.95 -14.99
N VAL A 269 -1.76 22.70 -14.22
CA VAL A 269 -2.86 22.12 -13.41
C VAL A 269 -3.82 21.34 -14.30
N ASN A 270 -4.24 21.92 -15.44
CA ASN A 270 -5.13 21.25 -16.36
C ASN A 270 -4.49 20.01 -16.99
N ALA A 271 -3.21 20.06 -17.34
CA ALA A 271 -2.48 18.91 -17.87
C ALA A 271 -2.44 17.77 -16.84
N VAL A 272 -2.08 18.05 -15.59
CA VAL A 272 -2.06 17.06 -14.50
C VAL A 272 -3.44 16.44 -14.30
N LEU A 273 -4.50 17.25 -14.19
CA LEU A 273 -5.87 16.73 -14.01
C LEU A 273 -6.31 15.86 -15.19
N THR A 274 -6.00 16.28 -16.43
CA THR A 274 -6.31 15.52 -17.64
C THR A 274 -5.58 14.17 -17.65
N GLN A 275 -4.31 14.15 -17.24
CA GLN A 275 -3.54 12.91 -17.17
C GLN A 275 -4.03 11.98 -16.07
N ILE A 276 -4.41 12.50 -14.89
CA ILE A 276 -5.05 11.72 -13.83
C ILE A 276 -6.34 11.07 -14.33
N ASP A 277 -7.12 11.76 -15.16
CA ASP A 277 -8.34 11.19 -15.74
C ASP A 277 -8.07 10.08 -16.77
N GLN A 278 -6.93 10.11 -17.46
CA GLN A 278 -6.56 9.11 -18.46
C GLN A 278 -6.08 7.80 -17.85
N ILE A 279 -5.39 7.85 -16.70
CA ILE A 279 -4.82 6.66 -16.03
C ILE A 279 -5.81 5.94 -15.10
N LYS A 280 -7.09 6.34 -15.09
CA LYS A 280 -8.14 5.76 -14.23
C LYS A 280 -8.59 4.39 -14.71
#